data_AF-A0A848UYZ7-F1
#
_entry.id   AF-A0A848UYZ7-F1
#
_cell.length_a   1.000
_cell.length_b   1.000
_cell.length_c   1.000
_cell.angle_alpha   90.00
_cell.angle_beta   90.00
_cell.angle_gamma   90.00
#
_symmetry.space_group_name_H-M   'P 1'
#
loop_
_entity.id
_entity.type
_entity.pdbx_description
1 polymer ?
#
loop_
_entity_poly.entity_id
_entity_poly.type
_entity_poly.pdbx_seq_one_letter_code
_entity_poly.pdbx_strand_id
1 'polypeptide(L)'
;YAEYVLYDGAGNPMPEIGFKNGFCVLDLECSDGGTAKYTCGNMGITAGCGDIYNSGLSCQWVDVTNVPAGAYTLMVRTNWDQSPDANGSFELTYDNNWATVCFSFERDATSGDLINFALNPNCPLVFDCMGVPFGTTQPDCAGNCPGQVATGDLDNSGALALPDVDQYLSDILGNDGVVSPCTDLDGDGQITVTDAAVAAGCVFYGPDHVNENGVHDHCIWEAEIINPNHNVTLSIGEINTTLGYVDVHVLNPDNEIVAYEFDVSGMTIQSVESLIDPLTYDATPQATLGGNKVVCAAFNDLMIPKYYSPTPLVRLYYFSLDGPEVCVSQIVDIVNESFHNTLTTIGDCMAVTNPDFAEFTSTMTTIC
;
A
#
# COMPACT_ATOMS: atom_id res chain seq x y z
N TYR A 1 -23.01 -8.13 5.83
CA TYR A 1 -23.97 -9.26 5.93
C TYR A 1 -23.28 -10.57 6.26
N ALA A 2 -22.32 -11.06 5.46
CA ALA A 2 -21.52 -12.22 5.86
C ALA A 2 -20.11 -12.14 5.27
N GLU A 3 -19.17 -12.87 5.86
CA GLU A 3 -17.76 -12.87 5.49
C GLU A 3 -17.19 -14.29 5.62
N TYR A 4 -16.28 -14.65 4.72
CA TYR A 4 -15.69 -15.98 4.59
C TYR A 4 -14.19 -15.86 4.84
N VAL A 5 -13.64 -16.25 5.98
CA VAL A 5 -12.20 -16.10 6.26
C VAL A 5 -11.52 -17.46 6.17
N LEU A 6 -10.44 -17.55 5.39
CA LEU A 6 -9.59 -18.73 5.38
C LEU A 6 -8.45 -18.54 6.38
N TYR A 7 -8.16 -19.57 7.18
CA TYR A 7 -7.00 -19.62 8.05
C TYR A 7 -6.06 -20.73 7.62
N ASP A 8 -4.76 -20.48 7.68
CA ASP A 8 -3.73 -21.48 7.43
C ASP A 8 -3.63 -22.53 8.56
N GLY A 9 -2.74 -23.51 8.38
CA GLY A 9 -2.52 -24.58 9.35
C GLY A 9 -1.89 -24.13 10.68
N ALA A 10 -1.36 -22.89 10.74
CA ALA A 10 -0.84 -22.26 11.94
C ALA A 10 -1.91 -21.38 12.63
N GLY A 11 -3.07 -21.17 12.01
CA GLY A 11 -4.15 -20.33 12.51
C GLY A 11 -4.02 -18.85 12.14
N ASN A 12 -3.14 -18.50 11.18
CA ASN A 12 -3.06 -17.14 10.66
C ASN A 12 -4.19 -16.91 9.64
N PRO A 13 -4.88 -15.75 9.67
CA PRO A 13 -5.87 -15.41 8.66
C PRO A 13 -5.21 -15.20 7.29
N MET A 14 -5.92 -15.56 6.24
CA MET A 14 -5.59 -15.33 4.82
C MET A 14 -6.74 -14.52 4.19
N PRO A 15 -6.85 -13.22 4.52
CA PRO A 15 -8.02 -12.39 4.18
C PRO A 15 -8.20 -12.20 2.67
N GLU A 16 -7.14 -12.29 1.88
CA GLU A 16 -7.15 -12.08 0.43
C GLU A 16 -7.91 -13.19 -0.33
N ILE A 17 -8.04 -14.37 0.30
CA ILE A 17 -8.59 -15.58 -0.33
C ILE A 17 -10.11 -15.71 -0.10
N GLY A 18 -10.65 -14.95 0.86
CA GLY A 18 -11.93 -15.21 1.47
C GLY A 18 -12.96 -14.08 1.29
N PHE A 19 -13.47 -13.88 0.08
CA PHE A 19 -14.54 -12.91 -0.09
C PHE A 19 -15.65 -13.37 -1.04
N LYS A 20 -16.86 -12.87 -0.74
CA LYS A 20 -18.01 -12.98 -1.61
C LYS A 20 -18.40 -11.58 -2.07
N ASN A 21 -18.50 -11.40 -3.39
CA ASN A 21 -18.81 -10.15 -4.11
C ASN A 21 -20.20 -9.52 -3.83
N GLY A 22 -20.92 -9.93 -2.80
CA GLY A 22 -22.18 -9.32 -2.39
C GLY A 22 -23.25 -10.31 -1.96
N PHE A 23 -24.27 -9.80 -1.28
CA PHE A 23 -25.42 -10.57 -0.80
C PHE A 23 -26.71 -9.88 -1.20
N CYS A 24 -27.59 -10.61 -1.87
CA CYS A 24 -29.02 -10.36 -1.80
C CYS A 24 -29.57 -11.07 -0.55
N VAL A 25 -30.43 -10.42 0.23
CA VAL A 25 -31.01 -11.03 1.42
C VAL A 25 -32.50 -11.15 1.18
N LEU A 26 -33.00 -12.38 1.03
CA LEU A 26 -34.39 -12.65 0.68
C LEU A 26 -34.96 -13.89 1.38
N ASP A 27 -36.28 -14.03 1.35
CA ASP A 27 -36.97 -15.20 1.87
C ASP A 27 -37.01 -16.34 0.81
N LEU A 28 -36.00 -17.23 0.79
CA LEU A 28 -35.96 -18.39 -0.12
C LEU A 28 -36.64 -19.65 0.46
N GLU A 29 -36.63 -19.77 1.78
CA GLU A 29 -37.11 -20.92 2.54
C GLU A 29 -37.97 -20.37 3.69
N CYS A 30 -39.15 -20.96 3.98
CA CYS A 30 -40.01 -20.52 5.08
C CYS A 30 -40.74 -21.68 5.79
N SER A 31 -40.18 -22.89 5.80
CA SER A 31 -40.86 -24.06 6.37
C SER A 31 -40.98 -23.99 7.89
N ASP A 32 -40.23 -23.11 8.56
CA ASP A 32 -40.31 -22.82 9.99
C ASP A 32 -41.50 -21.92 10.38
N GLY A 33 -42.46 -21.73 9.48
CA GLY A 33 -43.73 -21.05 9.75
C GLY A 33 -43.74 -19.57 9.38
N GLY A 34 -42.69 -19.07 8.72
CA GLY A 34 -42.66 -17.73 8.15
C GLY A 34 -43.57 -17.58 6.92
N THR A 35 -43.85 -16.33 6.55
CA THR A 35 -44.53 -16.00 5.29
C THR A 35 -43.63 -15.06 4.50
N ALA A 36 -43.09 -15.53 3.38
CA ALA A 36 -42.14 -14.80 2.56
C ALA A 36 -42.65 -13.39 2.18
N LYS A 37 -41.80 -12.39 2.39
CA LYS A 37 -42.06 -10.95 2.17
C LYS A 37 -40.91 -10.28 1.40
N TYR A 38 -39.68 -10.69 1.66
CA TYR A 38 -38.48 -10.01 1.16
C TYR A 38 -37.96 -10.64 -0.14
N THR A 39 -37.36 -9.79 -0.98
CA THR A 39 -36.76 -10.14 -2.28
C THR A 39 -35.50 -9.31 -2.48
N CYS A 40 -34.70 -9.55 -3.53
CA CYS A 40 -33.54 -8.69 -3.80
C CYS A 40 -33.88 -7.21 -4.05
N GLY A 41 -35.12 -6.88 -4.43
CA GLY A 41 -35.56 -5.49 -4.56
C GLY A 41 -36.00 -4.82 -3.25
N ASN A 42 -36.26 -5.62 -2.22
CA ASN A 42 -36.60 -5.16 -0.87
C ASN A 42 -36.06 -6.21 0.11
N MET A 43 -34.83 -6.01 0.53
CA MET A 43 -34.02 -7.02 1.21
C MET A 43 -34.38 -7.16 2.70
N GLY A 44 -34.27 -8.40 3.19
CA GLY A 44 -34.53 -8.77 4.58
C GLY A 44 -34.83 -10.25 4.72
N ILE A 45 -34.92 -10.72 5.97
CA ILE A 45 -35.36 -12.09 6.31
C ILE A 45 -36.55 -11.99 7.25
N THR A 46 -37.65 -12.63 6.88
CA THR A 46 -38.84 -12.74 7.71
C THR A 46 -38.59 -13.75 8.84
N ALA A 47 -39.07 -13.47 10.05
CA ALA A 47 -39.00 -14.45 11.14
C ALA A 47 -39.68 -15.77 10.73
N GLY A 48 -38.96 -16.89 10.87
CA GLY A 48 -39.39 -18.21 10.39
C GLY A 48 -39.11 -18.48 8.91
N CYS A 49 -38.32 -17.63 8.25
CA CYS A 49 -37.76 -17.85 6.92
C CYS A 49 -36.22 -17.86 6.97
N GLY A 50 -35.61 -18.30 5.87
CA GLY A 50 -34.17 -18.32 5.66
C GLY A 50 -33.80 -18.05 4.20
N ASP A 51 -32.55 -17.63 4.02
CA ASP A 51 -31.94 -17.38 2.72
C ASP A 51 -30.87 -18.46 2.45
N ILE A 52 -31.08 -19.28 1.42
CA ILE A 52 -30.20 -20.41 1.11
C ILE A 52 -29.39 -20.10 -0.15
N TYR A 53 -28.10 -19.85 0.05
CA TYR A 53 -27.13 -19.75 -1.03
C TYR A 53 -26.54 -21.12 -1.33
N ASN A 54 -27.00 -21.75 -2.42
CA ASN A 54 -26.44 -23.04 -2.83
C ASN A 54 -25.09 -22.88 -3.57
N SER A 55 -24.33 -23.97 -3.64
CA SER A 55 -23.02 -24.03 -4.32
C SER A 55 -23.09 -23.88 -5.85
N GLY A 56 -24.29 -23.89 -6.44
CA GLY A 56 -24.50 -23.68 -7.88
C GLY A 56 -24.65 -22.21 -8.25
N LEU A 57 -24.75 -21.30 -7.27
CA LEU A 57 -24.79 -19.86 -7.52
C LEU A 57 -23.39 -19.34 -7.87
N SER A 58 -23.33 -18.36 -8.77
CA SER A 58 -22.09 -17.63 -9.04
C SER A 58 -21.56 -17.00 -7.75
N CYS A 59 -20.22 -16.98 -7.61
CA CYS A 59 -19.51 -16.43 -6.45
C CYS A 59 -19.80 -17.14 -5.11
N GLN A 60 -20.32 -18.37 -5.13
CA GLN A 60 -20.43 -19.24 -3.94
C GLN A 60 -19.24 -20.20 -3.84
N TRP A 61 -18.04 -19.64 -3.79
CA TRP A 61 -16.79 -20.37 -3.68
C TRP A 61 -15.72 -19.51 -2.98
N VAL A 62 -14.67 -20.16 -2.50
CA VAL A 62 -13.42 -19.56 -2.04
C VAL A 62 -12.36 -19.97 -3.05
N ASP A 63 -11.64 -19.00 -3.63
CA ASP A 63 -10.66 -19.31 -4.68
C ASP A 63 -9.35 -19.76 -4.06
N VAL A 64 -9.13 -21.07 -4.06
CA VAL A 64 -7.89 -21.66 -3.57
C VAL A 64 -6.83 -21.79 -4.65
N THR A 65 -6.96 -21.22 -5.85
CA THR A 65 -6.04 -21.47 -6.99
C THR A 65 -4.57 -21.31 -6.62
N ASN A 66 -4.23 -20.23 -5.91
CA ASN A 66 -2.85 -19.90 -5.50
C ASN A 66 -2.54 -20.27 -4.04
N VAL A 67 -3.45 -20.96 -3.35
CA VAL A 67 -3.22 -21.39 -1.96
C VAL A 67 -2.34 -22.65 -1.96
N PRO A 68 -1.22 -22.67 -1.21
CA PRO A 68 -0.34 -23.84 -1.11
C PRO A 68 -1.06 -25.13 -0.66
N ALA A 69 -0.41 -26.27 -0.81
CA ALA A 69 -0.89 -27.50 -0.18
C ALA A 69 -0.79 -27.39 1.35
N GLY A 70 -1.80 -27.90 2.06
CA GLY A 70 -1.84 -27.77 3.52
C GLY A 70 -3.19 -28.10 4.15
N ALA A 71 -3.26 -27.84 5.45
CA ALA A 71 -4.49 -27.88 6.24
C ALA A 71 -4.97 -26.46 6.50
N TYR A 72 -6.28 -26.27 6.42
CA TYR A 72 -6.92 -24.96 6.47
C TYR A 72 -8.22 -25.01 7.29
N THR A 73 -8.60 -23.86 7.83
CA THR A 73 -9.90 -23.65 8.45
C THR A 73 -10.64 -22.56 7.69
N LEU A 74 -11.77 -22.90 7.06
CA LEU A 74 -12.70 -21.90 6.54
C LEU A 74 -13.68 -21.52 7.64
N MET A 75 -13.72 -20.25 7.99
CA MET A 75 -14.71 -19.66 8.87
C MET A 75 -15.71 -18.86 8.04
N VAL A 76 -17.00 -19.12 8.23
CA VAL A 76 -18.08 -18.33 7.65
C VAL A 76 -18.84 -17.68 8.79
N ARG A 77 -19.01 -16.35 8.71
CA ARG A 77 -19.68 -15.58 9.75
C ARG A 77 -20.71 -14.61 9.16
N THR A 78 -21.88 -14.53 9.76
CA THR A 78 -22.98 -13.61 9.38
C THR A 78 -23.07 -12.48 10.41
N ASN A 79 -23.27 -11.23 9.98
CA ASN A 79 -23.45 -10.05 10.85
C ASN A 79 -22.48 -10.00 12.04
N TRP A 80 -21.22 -10.34 11.77
CA TRP A 80 -20.19 -10.49 12.80
C TRP A 80 -19.78 -9.15 13.42
N ASP A 81 -19.96 -8.07 12.66
CA ASP A 81 -19.80 -6.67 13.05
C ASP A 81 -20.94 -6.16 13.94
N GLN A 82 -21.94 -7.00 14.21
CA GLN A 82 -23.08 -6.73 15.09
C GLN A 82 -23.90 -5.51 14.68
N SER A 83 -23.89 -5.21 13.38
CA SER A 83 -24.65 -4.10 12.82
C SER A 83 -26.16 -4.30 12.99
N PRO A 84 -26.93 -3.23 13.26
CA PRO A 84 -28.37 -3.31 13.24
C PRO A 84 -28.89 -3.47 11.81
N ASP A 85 -30.12 -3.96 11.67
CA ASP A 85 -30.85 -3.89 10.42
C ASP A 85 -31.17 -2.44 10.02
N ALA A 86 -31.73 -2.26 8.81
CA ALA A 86 -32.09 -0.94 8.30
C ALA A 86 -33.12 -0.16 9.16
N ASN A 87 -33.80 -0.82 10.10
CA ASN A 87 -34.73 -0.21 11.05
C ASN A 87 -34.13 0.01 12.44
N GLY A 88 -32.84 -0.29 12.64
CA GLY A 88 -32.16 -0.15 13.93
C GLY A 88 -32.35 -1.36 14.86
N SER A 89 -32.84 -2.50 14.36
CA SER A 89 -33.04 -3.71 15.16
C SER A 89 -31.76 -4.53 15.18
N PHE A 90 -31.34 -4.92 16.38
CA PHE A 90 -30.18 -5.79 16.59
C PHE A 90 -30.61 -7.25 16.70
N GLU A 91 -29.70 -8.17 16.42
CA GLU A 91 -29.92 -9.59 16.68
C GLU A 91 -30.03 -9.85 18.19
N LEU A 92 -30.71 -10.95 18.55
CA LEU A 92 -30.90 -11.34 19.95
C LEU A 92 -29.63 -11.93 20.57
N THR A 93 -28.81 -12.57 19.73
CA THR A 93 -27.54 -13.19 20.08
C THR A 93 -26.65 -13.22 18.84
N TYR A 94 -25.33 -13.31 19.06
CA TYR A 94 -24.30 -13.37 18.03
C TYR A 94 -23.39 -14.60 18.18
N ASP A 95 -23.60 -15.43 19.20
CA ASP A 95 -22.79 -16.63 19.47
C ASP A 95 -23.06 -17.78 18.50
N ASN A 96 -24.12 -17.66 17.69
CA ASN A 96 -24.53 -18.60 16.66
C ASN A 96 -24.30 -18.09 15.23
N ASN A 97 -23.62 -16.94 15.09
CA ASN A 97 -23.41 -16.28 13.79
C ASN A 97 -22.22 -16.86 13.01
N TRP A 98 -21.60 -17.94 13.49
CA TRP A 98 -20.32 -18.42 13.01
C TRP A 98 -20.38 -19.93 12.75
N ALA A 99 -19.71 -20.37 11.69
CA ALA A 99 -19.51 -21.76 11.37
C ALA A 99 -18.07 -21.97 10.86
N THR A 100 -17.42 -23.05 11.27
CA THR A 100 -16.07 -23.39 10.81
C THR A 100 -16.06 -24.77 10.14
N VAL A 101 -15.26 -24.89 9.08
CA VAL A 101 -15.01 -26.14 8.37
C VAL A 101 -13.51 -26.28 8.18
N CYS A 102 -12.95 -27.35 8.69
CA CYS A 102 -11.55 -27.67 8.51
C CYS A 102 -11.38 -28.62 7.34
N PHE A 103 -10.42 -28.34 6.47
CA PHE A 103 -10.13 -29.16 5.30
C PHE A 103 -8.64 -29.16 4.99
N SER A 104 -8.22 -30.05 4.10
CA SER A 104 -6.85 -30.12 3.62
C SER A 104 -6.82 -30.57 2.18
N PHE A 105 -5.77 -30.16 1.47
CA PHE A 105 -5.54 -30.57 0.10
C PHE A 105 -4.05 -30.55 -0.24
N GLU A 106 -3.71 -31.30 -1.27
CA GLU A 106 -2.38 -31.47 -1.86
C GLU A 106 -2.39 -30.99 -3.31
N ARG A 107 -1.19 -30.69 -3.81
CA ARG A 107 -0.98 -30.28 -5.21
C ARG A 107 0.02 -31.17 -5.93
N ASP A 108 -0.18 -31.32 -7.23
CA ASP A 108 0.83 -31.91 -8.10
C ASP A 108 2.05 -30.97 -8.17
N ALA A 109 3.24 -31.53 -7.95
CA ALA A 109 4.47 -30.74 -7.91
C ALA A 109 4.89 -30.16 -9.29
N THR A 110 4.31 -30.66 -10.38
CA THR A 110 4.65 -30.24 -11.75
C THR A 110 3.61 -29.29 -12.33
N SER A 111 2.32 -29.62 -12.22
CA SER A 111 1.25 -28.77 -12.76
C SER A 111 0.72 -27.73 -11.77
N GLY A 112 0.93 -27.93 -10.47
CA GLY A 112 0.33 -27.10 -9.43
C GLY A 112 -1.15 -27.40 -9.19
N ASP A 113 -1.75 -28.36 -9.91
CA ASP A 113 -3.17 -28.68 -9.79
C ASP A 113 -3.48 -29.37 -8.47
N LEU A 114 -4.70 -29.15 -7.97
CA LEU A 114 -5.29 -29.88 -6.84
C LEU A 114 -5.41 -31.38 -7.17
N ILE A 115 -4.82 -32.23 -6.34
CA ILE A 115 -4.85 -33.70 -6.54
C ILE A 115 -5.74 -34.44 -5.53
N ASN A 116 -6.12 -33.80 -4.43
CA ASN A 116 -7.07 -34.36 -3.47
C ASN A 116 -7.80 -33.24 -2.70
N PHE A 117 -8.78 -33.63 -1.89
CA PHE A 117 -9.45 -32.77 -0.92
C PHE A 117 -10.01 -33.64 0.21
N ALA A 118 -9.75 -33.27 1.46
CA ALA A 118 -10.20 -34.01 2.63
C ALA A 118 -10.81 -33.08 3.68
N LEU A 119 -12.04 -33.36 4.08
CA LEU A 119 -12.68 -32.70 5.22
C LEU A 119 -12.18 -33.29 6.53
N ASN A 120 -11.89 -32.42 7.50
CA ASN A 120 -11.58 -32.80 8.86
C ASN A 120 -12.79 -32.51 9.77
N PRO A 121 -13.46 -33.53 10.33
CA PRO A 121 -14.63 -33.35 11.18
C PRO A 121 -14.29 -32.74 12.55
N ASN A 122 -13.03 -32.81 12.98
CA ASN A 122 -12.57 -32.20 14.22
C ASN A 122 -11.99 -30.82 13.91
N CYS A 123 -12.86 -29.83 13.82
CA CYS A 123 -12.46 -28.45 13.59
C CYS A 123 -12.44 -27.69 14.91
N PRO A 124 -11.27 -27.27 15.42
CA PRO A 124 -11.19 -26.45 16.62
C PRO A 124 -11.98 -25.15 16.45
N LEU A 125 -12.45 -24.60 17.56
CA LEU A 125 -13.01 -23.25 17.56
C LEU A 125 -11.90 -22.26 17.21
N VAL A 126 -12.22 -21.27 16.39
CA VAL A 126 -11.35 -20.11 16.17
C VAL A 126 -11.58 -19.15 17.34
N PHE A 127 -10.48 -18.72 17.94
CA PHE A 127 -10.49 -17.74 19.00
C PHE A 127 -9.96 -16.43 18.44
N ASP A 128 -10.53 -15.32 18.89
CA ASP A 128 -9.94 -14.02 18.65
C ASP A 128 -8.66 -13.85 19.46
N CYS A 129 -7.94 -12.76 19.26
CA CYS A 129 -6.66 -12.57 19.94
C CYS A 129 -6.80 -12.39 21.48
N MET A 130 -8.01 -12.16 21.99
CA MET A 130 -8.34 -12.10 23.42
C MET A 130 -8.74 -13.47 24.00
N GLY A 131 -8.73 -14.53 23.18
CA GLY A 131 -9.16 -15.86 23.60
C GLY A 131 -10.68 -16.00 23.72
N VAL A 132 -11.45 -15.11 23.08
CA VAL A 132 -12.90 -15.23 22.98
C VAL A 132 -13.23 -16.15 21.80
N PRO A 133 -13.93 -17.28 22.01
CA PRO A 133 -14.39 -18.11 20.91
C PRO A 133 -15.27 -17.28 19.97
N PHE A 134 -14.96 -17.29 18.67
CA PHE A 134 -15.66 -16.49 17.66
C PHE A 134 -15.69 -14.99 17.96
N GLY A 135 -14.72 -14.48 18.73
CA GLY A 135 -14.59 -13.04 18.91
C GLY A 135 -14.11 -12.36 17.63
N THR A 136 -14.23 -11.03 17.61
CA THR A 136 -13.83 -10.21 16.47
C THR A 136 -12.54 -9.44 16.74
N THR A 137 -12.00 -9.52 17.96
CA THR A 137 -10.81 -8.76 18.35
C THR A 137 -9.59 -9.22 17.54
N GLN A 138 -8.99 -8.30 16.79
CA GLN A 138 -7.77 -8.53 16.04
C GLN A 138 -6.57 -7.87 16.73
N PRO A 139 -5.35 -8.41 16.55
CA PRO A 139 -4.16 -7.71 16.95
C PRO A 139 -3.95 -6.47 16.06
N ASP A 140 -3.23 -5.47 16.56
CA ASP A 140 -2.69 -4.40 15.71
C ASP A 140 -1.44 -4.87 14.95
N CYS A 141 -0.93 -4.00 14.08
CA CYS A 141 0.32 -4.21 13.34
C CYS A 141 1.53 -4.50 14.23
N ALA A 142 1.52 -4.06 15.51
CA ALA A 142 2.57 -4.35 16.48
C ALA A 142 2.36 -5.70 17.21
N GLY A 143 1.29 -6.42 16.89
CA GLY A 143 0.93 -7.70 17.50
C GLY A 143 0.24 -7.57 18.86
N ASN A 144 -0.13 -6.37 19.31
CA ASN A 144 -0.85 -6.18 20.56
C ASN A 144 -2.32 -6.50 20.39
N CYS A 145 -2.93 -7.09 21.41
CA CYS A 145 -4.35 -7.42 21.42
C CYS A 145 -5.03 -6.90 22.72
N PRO A 146 -6.16 -6.16 22.63
CA PRO A 146 -6.79 -5.67 21.39
C PRO A 146 -5.87 -4.71 20.65
N GLY A 147 -5.97 -4.66 19.33
CA GLY A 147 -5.20 -3.71 18.53
C GLY A 147 -5.52 -2.27 18.93
N GLN A 148 -4.47 -1.48 19.19
CA GLN A 148 -4.57 -0.06 19.54
C GLN A 148 -3.69 0.83 18.66
N VAL A 149 -2.64 0.26 18.07
CA VAL A 149 -1.75 0.97 17.14
C VAL A 149 -2.38 0.95 15.75
N ALA A 150 -2.50 2.12 15.13
CA ALA A 150 -2.90 2.21 13.73
C ALA A 150 -1.67 1.99 12.83
N THR A 151 -1.83 1.18 11.79
CA THR A 151 -0.80 1.06 10.74
C THR A 151 -0.57 2.43 10.10
N GLY A 152 0.70 2.83 9.98
CA GLY A 152 1.11 4.12 9.44
C GLY A 152 1.01 5.31 10.41
N ASP A 153 0.59 5.12 11.67
CA ASP A 153 0.56 6.17 12.70
C ASP A 153 1.94 6.31 13.36
N LEU A 154 2.74 7.26 12.87
CA LEU A 154 4.11 7.50 13.31
C LEU A 154 4.13 8.44 14.53
N ASP A 155 3.16 9.35 14.63
CA ASP A 155 3.10 10.34 15.71
C ASP A 155 2.37 9.85 16.98
N ASN A 156 1.81 8.63 16.95
CA ASN A 156 1.03 7.99 18.01
C ASN A 156 -0.22 8.78 18.39
N SER A 157 -0.84 9.46 17.42
CA SER A 157 -2.11 10.16 17.62
C SER A 157 -3.32 9.21 17.71
N GLY A 158 -3.12 7.95 17.33
CA GLY A 158 -4.13 6.88 17.30
C GLY A 158 -4.79 6.70 15.94
N ALA A 159 -4.32 7.38 14.89
CA ALA A 159 -4.83 7.27 13.53
C ALA A 159 -3.78 7.73 12.52
N LEU A 160 -3.76 7.08 11.35
CA LEU A 160 -3.00 7.55 10.19
C LEU A 160 -3.61 8.86 9.64
N ALA A 161 -2.79 9.90 9.49
CA ALA A 161 -3.15 11.21 8.98
C ALA A 161 -1.99 11.88 8.21
N LEU A 162 -2.25 13.06 7.61
CA LEU A 162 -1.22 13.80 6.86
C LEU A 162 0.08 14.10 7.66
N PRO A 163 0.03 14.40 8.98
CA PRO A 163 1.26 14.55 9.76
C PRO A 163 2.16 13.32 9.76
N ASP A 164 1.60 12.11 9.66
CA ASP A 164 2.39 10.88 9.56
C ASP A 164 3.09 10.78 8.21
N VAL A 165 2.42 11.19 7.13
CA VAL A 165 3.03 11.25 5.79
C VAL A 165 4.20 12.23 5.77
N ASP A 166 4.04 13.42 6.37
CA ASP A 166 5.14 14.38 6.53
C ASP A 166 6.29 13.80 7.39
N GLN A 167 5.96 12.96 8.38
CA GLN A 167 6.94 12.28 9.22
C GLN A 167 7.71 11.21 8.44
N TYR A 168 7.06 10.41 7.58
CA TYR A 168 7.74 9.49 6.66
C TYR A 168 8.78 10.23 5.81
N LEU A 169 8.39 11.32 5.15
CA LEU A 169 9.30 12.10 4.31
C LEU A 169 10.49 12.66 5.11
N SER A 170 10.24 13.09 6.34
CA SER A 170 11.28 13.58 7.26
C SER A 170 12.24 12.46 7.68
N ASP A 171 11.71 11.28 8.01
CA ASP A 171 12.48 10.11 8.43
C ASP A 171 13.34 9.55 7.29
N ILE A 172 12.81 9.56 6.06
CA ILE A 172 13.55 9.20 4.83
C ILE A 172 14.75 10.14 4.62
N LEU A 173 14.53 11.45 4.76
CA LEU A 173 15.59 12.46 4.62
C LEU A 173 16.63 12.43 5.74
N GLY A 174 16.21 12.07 6.96
CA GLY A 174 17.07 11.91 8.13
C GLY A 174 17.78 10.57 8.19
N ASN A 175 17.32 9.58 7.42
CA ASN A 175 17.66 8.16 7.59
C ASN A 175 17.37 7.69 9.03
N ASP A 176 16.23 8.12 9.56
CA ASP A 176 15.74 7.86 10.92
C ASP A 176 14.55 6.88 10.95
N GLY A 177 14.07 6.45 9.78
CA GLY A 177 12.95 5.51 9.63
C GLY A 177 13.20 4.17 10.31
N VAL A 178 12.19 3.67 11.02
CA VAL A 178 12.24 2.39 11.72
C VAL A 178 11.33 1.41 11.02
N VAL A 179 11.89 0.38 10.40
CA VAL A 179 11.15 -0.70 9.75
C VAL A 179 10.42 -1.55 10.79
N SER A 180 9.11 -1.70 10.64
CA SER A 180 8.24 -2.56 11.44
C SER A 180 6.97 -2.87 10.66
N PRO A 181 6.17 -3.89 11.02
CA PRO A 181 4.90 -4.14 10.32
C PRO A 181 3.87 -2.99 10.46
N CYS A 182 4.12 -2.00 11.32
CA CYS A 182 3.29 -0.80 11.42
C CYS A 182 3.74 0.34 10.51
N THR A 183 4.97 0.30 10.01
CA THR A 183 5.63 1.42 9.33
C THR A 183 6.13 1.07 7.93
N ASP A 184 6.32 -0.22 7.66
CA ASP A 184 6.64 -0.79 6.35
C ASP A 184 5.30 -1.18 5.70
N LEU A 185 4.72 -0.25 4.95
CA LEU A 185 3.35 -0.30 4.45
C LEU A 185 3.21 -1.11 3.17
N ASP A 186 4.29 -1.24 2.41
CA ASP A 186 4.37 -2.14 1.26
C ASP A 186 5.14 -3.44 1.57
N GLY A 187 5.66 -3.61 2.79
CA GLY A 187 6.21 -4.87 3.27
C GLY A 187 7.51 -5.29 2.57
N ASP A 188 8.26 -4.34 2.01
CA ASP A 188 9.52 -4.60 1.31
C ASP A 188 10.74 -4.66 2.26
N GLY A 189 10.54 -4.30 3.53
CA GLY A 189 11.57 -4.28 4.57
C GLY A 189 12.38 -2.99 4.62
N GLN A 190 11.92 -1.92 3.98
CA GLN A 190 12.53 -0.60 3.94
C GLN A 190 11.53 0.48 4.39
N ILE A 191 12.01 1.71 4.54
CA ILE A 191 11.15 2.90 4.70
C ILE A 191 11.54 3.84 3.58
N THR A 192 10.70 3.93 2.57
CA THR A 192 10.94 4.73 1.36
C THR A 192 9.75 5.63 1.06
N VAL A 193 9.85 6.42 0.00
CA VAL A 193 8.73 7.26 -0.45
C VAL A 193 7.49 6.43 -0.83
N THR A 194 7.62 5.13 -1.05
CA THR A 194 6.49 4.25 -1.34
C THR A 194 5.58 4.12 -0.13
N ASP A 195 6.13 3.94 1.07
CA ASP A 195 5.35 3.98 2.32
C ASP A 195 4.60 5.30 2.46
N ALA A 196 5.29 6.42 2.22
CA ALA A 196 4.69 7.75 2.28
C ALA A 196 3.55 7.90 1.26
N ALA A 197 3.72 7.39 0.05
CA ALA A 197 2.72 7.46 -1.02
C ALA A 197 1.49 6.61 -0.69
N VAL A 198 1.66 5.36 -0.25
CA VAL A 198 0.53 4.48 0.12
C VAL A 198 -0.20 5.05 1.35
N ALA A 199 0.53 5.58 2.34
CA ALA A 199 -0.04 6.29 3.48
C ALA A 199 -0.91 7.48 3.02
N ALA A 200 -0.37 8.33 2.13
CA ALA A 200 -1.11 9.46 1.57
C ALA A 200 -2.37 9.02 0.80
N GLY A 201 -2.27 7.94 0.03
CA GLY A 201 -3.38 7.32 -0.68
C GLY A 201 -4.50 6.91 0.27
N CYS A 202 -4.17 6.18 1.35
CA CYS A 202 -5.15 5.81 2.38
C CYS A 202 -5.78 7.03 3.05
N VAL A 203 -4.98 8.03 3.45
CA VAL A 203 -5.49 9.25 4.10
C VAL A 203 -6.46 10.02 3.19
N PHE A 204 -6.19 10.08 1.89
CA PHE A 204 -6.98 10.86 0.95
C PHE A 204 -8.22 10.11 0.45
N TYR A 205 -8.07 8.85 0.03
CA TYR A 205 -9.12 8.07 -0.60
C TYR A 205 -9.91 7.19 0.38
N GLY A 206 -9.26 6.70 1.44
CA GLY A 206 -9.84 5.79 2.42
C GLY A 206 -10.19 4.40 1.85
N PRO A 207 -10.90 3.58 2.64
CA PRO A 207 -11.18 2.19 2.29
C PRO A 207 -12.36 1.98 1.32
N ASP A 208 -13.17 3.02 1.11
CA ASP A 208 -14.42 2.93 0.33
C ASP A 208 -14.39 3.84 -0.91
N HIS A 209 -13.22 4.05 -1.53
CA HIS A 209 -13.10 4.95 -2.67
C HIS A 209 -13.83 4.38 -3.90
N VAL A 210 -14.66 5.20 -4.53
CA VAL A 210 -15.49 4.78 -5.68
C VAL A 210 -14.99 5.46 -6.94
N ASN A 211 -14.53 4.66 -7.92
CA ASN A 211 -14.19 5.15 -9.26
C ASN A 211 -14.96 4.38 -10.35
N GLU A 212 -14.57 4.57 -11.61
CA GLU A 212 -15.19 3.95 -12.78
C GLU A 212 -15.17 2.41 -12.76
N ASN A 213 -14.22 1.83 -12.01
CA ASN A 213 -14.00 0.39 -11.88
C ASN A 213 -14.67 -0.21 -10.62
N GLY A 214 -15.29 0.61 -9.78
CA GLY A 214 -16.01 0.18 -8.58
C GLY A 214 -15.44 0.74 -7.28
N VAL A 215 -15.78 0.08 -6.17
CA VAL A 215 -15.26 0.39 -4.85
C VAL A 215 -13.90 -0.28 -4.68
N HIS A 216 -12.90 0.46 -4.22
CA HIS A 216 -11.55 -0.02 -3.97
C HIS A 216 -11.00 0.63 -2.70
N ASP A 217 -10.17 -0.12 -1.98
CA ASP A 217 -9.65 0.22 -0.67
C ASP A 217 -8.17 0.63 -0.81
N HIS A 218 -7.86 1.89 -0.47
CA HIS A 218 -6.51 2.45 -0.51
C HIS A 218 -5.74 2.26 0.81
N CYS A 219 -6.35 1.60 1.78
CA CYS A 219 -5.79 1.29 3.09
C CYS A 219 -5.47 -0.22 3.22
N ILE A 220 -5.29 -0.91 2.09
CA ILE A 220 -4.77 -2.28 2.05
C ILE A 220 -3.25 -2.21 1.98
N TRP A 221 -2.60 -2.81 2.96
CA TRP A 221 -1.15 -2.89 3.08
C TRP A 221 -0.67 -4.20 2.43
N GLU A 222 -0.66 -4.22 1.10
CA GLU A 222 -0.19 -5.36 0.30
C GLU A 222 1.34 -5.38 0.22
N ALA A 223 1.89 -6.51 -0.22
CA ALA A 223 3.32 -6.59 -0.54
C ALA A 223 3.66 -5.68 -1.73
N GLU A 224 4.92 -5.23 -1.79
CA GLU A 224 5.45 -4.35 -2.83
C GLU A 224 5.07 -4.84 -4.22
N ILE A 225 4.46 -3.95 -5.00
CA ILE A 225 4.13 -4.18 -6.39
C ILE A 225 5.03 -3.32 -7.27
N ILE A 226 5.90 -3.99 -8.03
CA ILE A 226 6.67 -3.36 -9.09
C ILE A 226 5.97 -3.60 -10.42
N ASN A 227 5.58 -2.53 -11.13
CA ASN A 227 4.97 -2.65 -12.45
C ASN A 227 6.05 -2.84 -13.53
N PRO A 228 6.16 -4.02 -14.16
CA PRO A 228 7.23 -4.32 -15.11
C PRO A 228 7.07 -3.61 -16.46
N ASN A 229 5.94 -2.94 -16.70
CA ASN A 229 5.66 -2.24 -17.96
C ASN A 229 5.80 -0.71 -17.84
N HIS A 230 6.09 -0.19 -16.64
CA HIS A 230 6.23 1.23 -16.39
C HIS A 230 7.70 1.54 -16.10
N ASN A 231 8.36 2.33 -16.95
CA ASN A 231 9.74 2.74 -16.73
C ASN A 231 9.89 4.26 -16.65
N VAL A 232 10.51 4.75 -15.58
CA VAL A 232 10.81 6.17 -15.38
C VAL A 232 12.32 6.40 -15.42
N THR A 233 12.74 7.41 -16.17
CA THR A 233 14.15 7.82 -16.25
C THR A 233 14.35 9.18 -15.60
N LEU A 234 15.32 9.27 -14.68
CA LEU A 234 15.82 10.56 -14.17
C LEU A 234 17.21 10.87 -14.74
N SER A 235 17.44 12.12 -15.10
CA SER A 235 18.71 12.57 -15.71
C SER A 235 19.02 14.01 -15.33
N ILE A 236 20.29 14.42 -15.46
CA ILE A 236 20.65 15.83 -15.31
C ILE A 236 20.36 16.56 -16.63
N GLY A 237 19.47 17.55 -16.58
CA GLY A 237 19.04 18.31 -17.76
C GLY A 237 19.82 19.60 -17.98
N GLU A 238 20.24 20.26 -16.91
CA GLU A 238 21.02 21.51 -16.97
C GLU A 238 21.88 21.68 -15.70
N ILE A 239 23.08 22.26 -15.87
CA ILE A 239 23.89 22.80 -14.78
C ILE A 239 24.13 24.29 -15.06
N ASN A 240 23.64 25.16 -14.18
CA ASN A 240 23.85 26.60 -14.28
C ASN A 240 24.82 27.09 -13.19
N THR A 241 26.08 27.27 -13.55
CA THR A 241 27.13 27.74 -12.65
C THR A 241 27.07 29.22 -12.31
N THR A 242 26.30 30.00 -13.08
CA THR A 242 26.13 31.44 -12.82
C THR A 242 25.03 31.70 -11.80
N LEU A 243 23.93 30.93 -11.90
CA LEU A 243 22.76 31.06 -11.02
C LEU A 243 22.77 30.05 -9.85
N GLY A 244 23.69 29.09 -9.85
CA GLY A 244 23.92 28.18 -8.73
C GLY A 244 22.88 27.06 -8.61
N TYR A 245 22.43 26.49 -9.73
CA TYR A 245 21.46 25.39 -9.72
C TYR A 245 21.78 24.27 -10.71
N VAL A 246 21.16 23.11 -10.46
CA VAL A 246 21.11 21.94 -11.35
C VAL A 246 19.65 21.53 -11.53
N ASP A 247 19.21 21.32 -12.76
CA ASP A 247 17.86 20.83 -13.05
C ASP A 247 17.89 19.32 -13.31
N VAL A 248 17.04 18.58 -12.60
CA VAL A 248 16.82 17.15 -12.84
C VAL A 248 15.60 17.02 -13.75
N HIS A 249 15.74 16.22 -14.81
CA HIS A 249 14.67 15.94 -15.76
C HIS A 249 14.10 14.54 -15.57
N VAL A 250 12.79 14.41 -15.80
CA VAL A 250 12.05 13.15 -15.81
C VAL A 250 11.60 12.77 -17.22
N LEU A 251 11.60 11.47 -17.52
CA LEU A 251 10.98 10.87 -18.69
C LEU A 251 10.14 9.67 -18.22
N ASN A 252 8.82 9.75 -18.39
CA ASN A 252 7.83 8.76 -17.92
C ASN A 252 6.72 8.59 -18.98
N PRO A 253 6.99 7.93 -20.11
CA PRO A 253 6.00 7.80 -21.18
C PRO A 253 4.86 6.83 -20.84
N ASP A 254 5.07 5.92 -19.89
CA ASP A 254 4.17 4.80 -19.62
C ASP A 254 3.10 5.15 -18.57
N ASN A 255 3.41 6.00 -17.60
CA ASN A 255 2.62 6.20 -16.38
C ASN A 255 2.71 7.63 -15.82
N GLU A 256 1.69 8.03 -15.06
CA GLU A 256 1.75 9.22 -14.20
C GLU A 256 2.56 8.91 -12.94
N ILE A 257 3.08 9.92 -12.25
CA ILE A 257 3.88 9.76 -11.02
C ILE A 257 3.24 10.51 -9.86
N VAL A 258 3.10 9.85 -8.71
CA VAL A 258 2.58 10.44 -7.48
C VAL A 258 3.68 10.78 -6.48
N ALA A 259 4.79 10.04 -6.51
CA ALA A 259 5.90 10.23 -5.59
C ALA A 259 7.25 9.79 -6.18
N TYR A 260 8.34 10.36 -5.68
CA TYR A 260 9.71 10.03 -6.11
C TYR A 260 10.74 10.25 -5.01
N GLU A 261 11.75 9.38 -4.99
CA GLU A 261 12.93 9.46 -4.13
C GLU A 261 14.20 9.13 -4.91
N PHE A 262 15.19 10.00 -4.84
CA PHE A 262 16.47 9.78 -5.50
C PHE A 262 17.62 10.53 -4.80
N ASP A 263 18.83 10.06 -5.05
CA ASP A 263 20.06 10.68 -4.56
C ASP A 263 20.86 11.24 -5.74
N VAL A 264 21.50 12.39 -5.55
CA VAL A 264 22.47 12.97 -6.49
C VAL A 264 23.90 12.81 -6.02
N SER A 265 24.84 12.93 -6.95
CA SER A 265 26.28 12.97 -6.67
C SER A 265 26.96 14.09 -7.46
N GLY A 266 28.14 14.51 -7.00
CA GLY A 266 28.89 15.62 -7.61
C GLY A 266 28.42 17.01 -7.18
N MET A 267 27.47 17.09 -6.25
CA MET A 267 26.97 18.34 -5.67
C MET A 267 26.48 18.16 -4.24
N THR A 268 26.44 19.26 -3.49
CA THR A 268 25.84 19.34 -2.16
C THR A 268 24.60 20.24 -2.19
N ILE A 269 23.43 19.69 -1.85
CA ILE A 269 22.13 20.39 -1.99
C ILE A 269 22.01 21.50 -0.93
N GLN A 270 21.60 22.68 -1.38
CA GLN A 270 21.17 23.79 -0.52
C GLN A 270 19.66 23.79 -0.34
N SER A 271 18.90 23.66 -1.43
CA SER A 271 17.44 23.62 -1.43
C SER A 271 16.93 23.02 -2.73
N VAL A 272 15.68 22.57 -2.73
CA VAL A 272 14.99 22.02 -3.90
C VAL A 272 13.69 22.79 -4.15
N GLU A 273 13.32 22.97 -5.41
CA GLU A 273 12.01 23.47 -5.83
C GLU A 273 11.45 22.62 -6.97
N SER A 274 10.12 22.52 -7.06
CA SER A 274 9.44 21.87 -8.17
C SER A 274 9.48 22.77 -9.42
N LEU A 275 9.71 22.17 -10.58
CA LEU A 275 9.61 22.84 -11.89
C LEU A 275 8.29 22.51 -12.61
N ILE A 276 7.44 21.69 -11.99
CA ILE A 276 6.11 21.33 -12.51
C ILE A 276 5.10 22.41 -12.12
N ASP A 277 4.14 22.69 -13.00
CA ASP A 277 3.05 23.63 -12.71
C ASP A 277 2.26 23.15 -11.47
N PRO A 278 2.10 23.97 -10.43
CA PRO A 278 1.35 23.60 -9.22
C PRO A 278 -0.13 23.32 -9.48
N LEU A 279 -0.69 23.73 -10.63
CA LEU A 279 -2.04 23.31 -11.04
C LEU A 279 -2.09 21.86 -11.56
N THR A 280 -0.93 21.27 -11.84
CA THR A 280 -0.77 19.90 -12.33
C THR A 280 -0.26 18.97 -11.22
N TYR A 281 0.71 19.43 -10.43
CA TYR A 281 1.29 18.69 -9.32
C TYR A 281 1.79 19.69 -8.27
N ASP A 282 1.12 19.76 -7.12
CA ASP A 282 1.37 20.75 -6.06
C ASP A 282 2.22 20.23 -4.89
N ALA A 283 2.66 18.97 -4.96
CA ALA A 283 3.53 18.40 -3.95
C ALA A 283 4.87 19.16 -3.89
N THR A 284 5.33 19.39 -2.66
CA THR A 284 6.56 20.15 -2.41
C THR A 284 7.73 19.19 -2.24
N PRO A 285 8.72 19.17 -3.15
CA PRO A 285 9.90 18.35 -2.97
C PRO A 285 10.71 18.84 -1.77
N GLN A 286 11.33 17.89 -1.06
CA GLN A 286 12.10 18.13 0.14
C GLN A 286 13.53 17.57 0.00
N ALA A 287 14.49 18.26 0.62
CA ALA A 287 15.88 17.84 0.69
C ALA A 287 16.53 18.43 1.95
N THR A 288 17.45 17.68 2.56
CA THR A 288 18.22 18.16 3.72
C THR A 288 19.32 19.13 3.29
N LEU A 289 19.48 20.23 4.04
CA LEU A 289 20.55 21.20 3.82
C LEU A 289 21.93 20.52 3.98
N GLY A 290 22.73 20.54 2.92
CA GLY A 290 24.03 19.86 2.90
C GLY A 290 23.94 18.36 2.56
N GLY A 291 22.74 17.84 2.31
CA GLY A 291 22.50 16.47 1.88
C GLY A 291 22.56 16.29 0.37
N ASN A 292 22.22 15.09 -0.07
CA ASN A 292 22.19 14.69 -1.47
C ASN A 292 20.91 13.93 -1.89
N LYS A 293 19.99 13.71 -0.96
CA LYS A 293 18.71 13.04 -1.19
C LYS A 293 17.60 14.04 -1.48
N VAL A 294 16.69 13.68 -2.38
CA VAL A 294 15.46 14.41 -2.69
C VAL A 294 14.30 13.44 -2.55
N VAL A 295 13.24 13.86 -1.85
CA VAL A 295 12.00 13.10 -1.70
C VAL A 295 10.79 13.99 -1.98
N CYS A 296 9.73 13.42 -2.55
CA CYS A 296 8.47 14.13 -2.76
C CYS A 296 7.32 13.13 -2.88
N ALA A 297 6.17 13.42 -2.25
CA ALA A 297 4.95 12.65 -2.40
C ALA A 297 3.74 13.61 -2.45
N ALA A 298 2.77 13.34 -3.34
CA ALA A 298 1.52 14.08 -3.39
C ALA A 298 0.55 13.60 -2.30
N PHE A 299 -0.21 14.55 -1.74
CA PHE A 299 -1.19 14.30 -0.68
C PHE A 299 -2.64 14.42 -1.19
N ASN A 300 -2.82 14.36 -2.51
CA ASN A 300 -4.08 14.57 -3.21
C ASN A 300 -4.10 13.79 -4.53
N ASP A 301 -5.09 14.08 -5.39
CA ASP A 301 -5.28 13.43 -6.69
C ASP A 301 -4.47 14.06 -7.83
N LEU A 302 -3.59 15.04 -7.54
CA LEU A 302 -2.72 15.65 -8.54
C LEU A 302 -1.48 14.79 -8.77
N MET A 303 -1.15 14.58 -10.04
CA MET A 303 -0.11 13.65 -10.47
C MET A 303 0.76 14.29 -11.54
N ILE A 304 2.03 13.91 -11.56
CA ILE A 304 2.94 14.29 -12.65
C ILE A 304 2.47 13.56 -13.92
N PRO A 305 2.16 14.29 -15.01
CA PRO A 305 1.64 13.69 -16.21
C PRO A 305 2.72 12.92 -16.97
N LYS A 306 2.30 12.14 -17.97
CA LYS A 306 3.21 11.40 -18.84
C LYS A 306 4.03 12.36 -19.70
N TYR A 307 5.36 12.26 -19.63
CA TYR A 307 6.27 12.98 -20.51
C TYR A 307 6.93 12.03 -21.51
N TYR A 308 6.83 12.38 -22.80
CA TYR A 308 7.40 11.62 -23.93
C TYR A 308 8.80 12.11 -24.33
N SER A 309 9.32 13.12 -23.63
CA SER A 309 10.67 13.65 -23.76
C SER A 309 11.16 14.11 -22.39
N PRO A 310 12.47 14.07 -22.10
CA PRO A 310 13.02 14.55 -20.84
C PRO A 310 12.53 15.97 -20.52
N THR A 311 11.82 16.12 -19.40
CA THR A 311 11.15 17.36 -18.99
C THR A 311 11.62 17.77 -17.60
N PRO A 312 11.81 19.07 -17.29
CA PRO A 312 12.26 19.49 -15.96
C PRO A 312 11.30 19.06 -14.85
N LEU A 313 11.85 18.36 -13.85
CA LEU A 313 11.11 17.84 -12.68
C LEU A 313 11.34 18.74 -11.46
N VAL A 314 12.61 18.88 -11.06
CA VAL A 314 13.02 19.71 -9.92
C VAL A 314 14.26 20.51 -10.25
N ARG A 315 14.41 21.64 -9.57
CA ARG A 315 15.63 22.43 -9.51
C ARG A 315 16.30 22.29 -8.15
N LEU A 316 17.58 21.94 -8.16
CA LEU A 316 18.43 21.81 -7.00
C LEU A 316 19.40 22.98 -6.95
N TYR A 317 19.23 23.86 -5.96
CA TYR A 317 20.25 24.85 -5.63
C TYR A 317 21.36 24.17 -4.83
N TYR A 318 22.62 24.58 -5.02
CA TYR A 318 23.76 23.92 -4.39
C TYR A 318 24.70 24.88 -3.67
N PHE A 319 25.39 24.36 -2.65
CA PHE A 319 26.50 25.06 -1.99
C PHE A 319 27.81 24.94 -2.78
N SER A 320 28.08 23.72 -3.25
CA SER A 320 29.29 23.37 -3.98
C SER A 320 28.99 22.30 -5.02
N LEU A 321 29.83 22.29 -6.06
CA LEU A 321 29.98 21.17 -6.97
C LEU A 321 31.27 20.45 -6.57
N ASP A 322 31.13 19.18 -6.22
CA ASP A 322 32.19 18.42 -5.53
C ASP A 322 32.93 17.47 -6.48
N GLY A 323 32.52 17.41 -7.75
CA GLY A 323 33.10 16.54 -8.76
C GLY A 323 32.97 17.10 -10.19
N PRO A 324 33.71 16.54 -11.15
CA PRO A 324 33.76 17.02 -12.54
C PRO A 324 32.42 16.85 -13.29
N GLU A 325 31.52 16.04 -12.76
CA GLU A 325 30.20 15.75 -13.31
C GLU A 325 29.18 15.70 -12.16
N VAL A 326 27.94 16.06 -12.46
CA VAL A 326 26.79 15.85 -11.58
C VAL A 326 25.95 14.72 -12.16
N CYS A 327 25.46 13.83 -11.30
CA CYS A 327 24.65 12.68 -11.68
C CYS A 327 23.46 12.52 -10.75
N VAL A 328 22.36 11.97 -11.26
CA VAL A 328 21.48 11.15 -10.42
C VAL A 328 22.27 9.88 -10.13
N SER A 329 22.52 9.60 -8.85
CA SER A 329 23.41 8.52 -8.41
C SER A 329 22.67 7.25 -8.00
N GLN A 330 21.44 7.42 -7.51
CA GLN A 330 20.54 6.34 -7.15
C GLN A 330 19.11 6.86 -7.32
N ILE A 331 18.22 6.00 -7.81
CA ILE A 331 16.78 6.18 -7.69
C ILE A 331 16.36 5.12 -6.68
N VAL A 332 15.77 5.54 -5.56
CA VAL A 332 15.28 4.61 -4.54
C VAL A 332 13.97 4.06 -5.05
N ASP A 333 12.93 4.91 -5.10
CA ASP A 333 11.62 4.55 -5.63
C ASP A 333 10.99 5.69 -6.43
N ILE A 334 10.16 5.29 -7.40
CA ILE A 334 9.25 6.19 -8.12
C ILE A 334 7.90 5.47 -8.23
N VAL A 335 6.87 6.11 -7.69
CA VAL A 335 5.54 5.52 -7.49
C VAL A 335 4.57 6.07 -8.53
N ASN A 336 3.82 5.18 -9.18
CA ASN A 336 2.85 5.55 -10.22
C ASN A 336 1.42 5.82 -9.70
N GLU A 337 0.49 6.13 -10.60
CA GLU A 337 -0.91 6.44 -10.28
C GLU A 337 -1.68 5.33 -9.56
N SER A 338 -1.18 4.09 -9.60
CA SER A 338 -1.76 2.94 -8.91
C SER A 338 -1.03 2.62 -7.60
N PHE A 339 -0.18 3.53 -7.11
CA PHE A 339 0.65 3.31 -5.92
C PHE A 339 1.62 2.12 -6.04
N HIS A 340 2.02 1.77 -7.27
CA HIS A 340 3.02 0.74 -7.52
C HIS A 340 4.37 1.36 -7.84
N ASN A 341 5.45 0.72 -7.42
CA ASN A 341 6.81 1.05 -7.83
C ASN A 341 6.98 0.84 -9.34
N THR A 342 7.75 1.72 -9.97
CA THR A 342 8.10 1.64 -11.39
C THR A 342 9.48 1.04 -11.56
N LEU A 343 9.75 0.49 -12.75
CA LEU A 343 11.13 0.28 -13.17
C LEU A 343 11.80 1.66 -13.32
N THR A 344 13.09 1.72 -12.99
CA THR A 344 13.83 2.97 -13.00
C THR A 344 15.07 2.87 -13.87
N THR A 345 15.41 3.98 -14.53
CA THR A 345 16.64 4.11 -15.32
C THR A 345 17.35 5.39 -14.93
N ILE A 346 18.65 5.32 -14.67
CA ILE A 346 19.48 6.50 -14.46
C ILE A 346 20.04 6.94 -15.83
N GLY A 347 19.75 8.17 -16.22
CA GLY A 347 20.28 8.78 -17.43
C GLY A 347 21.72 9.28 -17.26
N ASP A 348 22.25 9.89 -18.32
CA ASP A 348 23.63 10.35 -18.35
C ASP A 348 23.92 11.45 -17.31
N CYS A 349 25.12 11.41 -16.74
CA CYS A 349 25.68 12.51 -15.96
C CYS A 349 25.98 13.73 -16.85
N MET A 350 26.00 14.92 -16.26
CA MET A 350 26.39 16.15 -16.96
C MET A 350 27.70 16.71 -16.42
N ALA A 351 28.63 17.00 -17.33
CA ALA A 351 29.91 17.62 -16.98
C ALA A 351 29.75 19.07 -16.51
N VAL A 352 30.47 19.42 -15.45
CA VAL A 352 30.54 20.79 -14.93
C VAL A 352 31.43 21.62 -15.87
N THR A 353 30.80 22.42 -16.72
CA THR A 353 31.55 23.34 -17.60
C THR A 353 32.00 24.56 -16.78
N ASN A 354 33.33 24.74 -16.72
CA ASN A 354 34.08 25.68 -15.86
C ASN A 354 34.34 25.18 -14.42
N PRO A 355 35.08 24.08 -14.26
CA PRO A 355 35.41 23.50 -12.96
C PRO A 355 36.49 24.32 -12.26
N ASP A 356 36.12 25.34 -11.47
CA ASP A 356 37.06 25.99 -10.56
C ASP A 356 37.20 25.13 -9.28
N PHE A 357 37.64 23.88 -9.45
CA PHE A 357 38.01 23.04 -8.32
C PHE A 357 39.32 23.60 -7.79
N ALA A 358 39.29 24.23 -6.61
CA ALA A 358 40.49 24.71 -5.95
C ALA A 358 41.38 23.50 -5.61
N GLU A 359 42.30 23.14 -6.50
CA GLU A 359 43.40 22.22 -6.23
C GLU A 359 44.33 22.88 -5.20
N PHE A 360 44.09 22.64 -3.92
CA PHE A 360 45.07 22.92 -2.88
C PHE A 360 46.20 21.89 -2.97
N THR A 361 47.08 22.05 -3.96
CA THR A 361 48.37 21.36 -3.97
C THR A 361 49.30 22.06 -2.99
N SER A 362 49.36 21.57 -1.75
CA SER A 362 50.36 22.00 -0.77
C SER A 362 51.75 21.55 -1.24
N THR A 363 52.47 22.42 -1.95
CA THR A 363 53.91 22.24 -2.14
C THR A 363 54.61 22.56 -0.82
N MET A 364 55.08 21.52 -0.13
CA MET A 364 56.02 21.69 0.98
C MET A 364 57.28 22.39 0.46
N THR A 365 57.34 23.71 0.64
CA THR A 365 58.56 24.48 0.45
C THR A 365 59.30 24.55 1.78
N THR A 366 60.52 24.03 1.72
CA THR A 366 61.66 24.07 2.65
C THR A 366 61.57 25.13 3.75
N ILE A 367 61.55 24.67 5.01
CA ILE A 367 61.81 25.48 6.19
C ILE A 367 63.34 25.70 6.29
N CYS A 368 63.77 26.97 6.37
CA CYS A 368 65.13 27.36 6.75
C CYS A 368 65.34 27.26 8.26
#